data_AF-A0A1X7JNW0-F1
#
_entry.id   AF-A0A1X7JNW0-F1
#
_cell.length_a   1.000
_cell.length_b   1.000
_cell.length_c   1.000
_cell.angle_alpha   90.00
_cell.angle_beta   90.00
_cell.angle_gamma   90.00
#
_symmetry.space_group_name_H-M   'P 1'
#
loop_
_entity.id
_entity.type
_entity.pdbx_description
1 polymer ?
#
loop_
_entity_poly.entity_id
_entity_poly.type
_entity_poly.pdbx_seq_one_letter_code
_entity_poly.pdbx_strand_id
1 'polypeptide(L)'
;MPYRGEERESYPGAKSRMLTGNLIVKVKDRFKDAVDLNVYDPRSPFWIWDVIRFSVKGGEPAWIVEGELLFKGVPSWEDLEKALEDQIKKRKGVIK
;
A
#
# COMPACT_ATOMS: atom_id res chain seq x y z
N MET A 1 -18.76 -0.43 -11.58
CA MET A 1 -19.34 0.94 -11.61
C MET A 1 -18.44 1.85 -10.80
N PRO A 2 -17.79 2.89 -11.35
CA PRO A 2 -17.08 3.85 -10.52
C PRO A 2 -18.07 4.93 -10.06
N TYR A 3 -18.26 5.05 -8.74
CA TYR A 3 -19.07 6.09 -8.09
C TYR A 3 -18.69 7.49 -8.59
N ARG A 4 -19.70 8.35 -8.83
CA ARG A 4 -19.55 9.73 -9.34
C ARG A 4 -20.13 10.72 -8.32
N GLY A 5 -19.41 11.81 -8.04
CA GLY A 5 -19.91 12.91 -7.20
C GLY A 5 -19.94 12.59 -5.70
N GLU A 6 -20.91 13.18 -4.98
CA GLU A 6 -21.09 13.15 -3.52
C GLU A 6 -21.12 11.73 -2.92
N GLU A 7 -21.50 10.71 -3.70
CA GLU A 7 -21.44 9.30 -3.30
C GLU A 7 -20.02 8.79 -3.01
N ARG A 8 -18.99 9.38 -3.64
CA ARG A 8 -17.60 9.08 -3.31
C ARG A 8 -17.24 9.56 -1.91
N GLU A 9 -17.79 10.67 -1.45
CA GLU A 9 -17.44 11.25 -0.15
C GLU A 9 -18.17 10.54 0.99
N SER A 10 -19.39 10.03 0.75
CA SER A 10 -20.16 9.28 1.74
C SER A 10 -19.81 7.78 1.87
N TYR A 11 -18.95 7.22 1.02
CA TYR A 11 -18.58 5.81 1.10
C TYR A 11 -17.65 5.50 2.30
N PRO A 12 -17.97 4.50 3.15
CA PRO A 12 -17.09 4.09 4.25
C PRO A 12 -15.70 3.69 3.75
N GLY A 13 -14.68 4.50 4.07
CA GLY A 13 -13.29 4.27 3.62
C GLY A 13 -12.88 5.02 2.35
N ALA A 14 -13.72 5.92 1.81
CA ALA A 14 -13.34 6.78 0.68
C ALA A 14 -12.13 7.67 0.98
N LYS A 15 -12.11 8.29 2.16
CA LYS A 15 -10.97 9.07 2.65
C LYS A 15 -9.69 8.23 2.66
N SER A 16 -9.76 7.01 3.19
CA SER A 16 -8.61 6.09 3.23
C SER A 16 -8.14 5.71 1.82
N ARG A 17 -9.05 5.46 0.88
CA ARG A 17 -8.70 5.21 -0.53
C ARG A 17 -8.00 6.40 -1.19
N MET A 18 -8.52 7.61 -1.00
CA MET A 18 -7.90 8.82 -1.55
C MET A 18 -6.51 9.05 -0.97
N LEU A 19 -6.35 8.95 0.34
CA LEU A 19 -5.05 9.12 0.99
C LEU A 19 -4.05 8.03 0.55
N THR A 20 -4.49 6.79 0.44
CA THR A 20 -3.67 5.68 -0.09
C THR A 20 -3.25 5.95 -1.53
N GLY A 21 -4.18 6.41 -2.38
CA GLY A 21 -3.89 6.79 -3.77
C GLY A 21 -2.81 7.88 -3.86
N ASN A 22 -2.90 8.91 -3.02
CA ASN A 22 -1.89 9.97 -2.97
C ASN A 22 -0.51 9.43 -2.57
N LEU A 23 -0.45 8.50 -1.61
CA LEU A 23 0.81 7.86 -1.22
C LEU A 23 1.39 7.02 -2.36
N ILE A 24 0.57 6.24 -3.06
CA ILE A 24 1.00 5.42 -4.20
C ILE A 24 1.64 6.29 -5.30
N VAL A 25 1.02 7.42 -5.63
CA VAL A 25 1.58 8.37 -6.62
C VAL A 25 2.94 8.88 -6.15
N LYS A 26 3.06 9.31 -4.89
CA LYS A 26 4.33 9.77 -4.33
C LYS A 26 5.42 8.69 -4.34
N VAL A 27 5.08 7.43 -4.01
CA VAL A 27 6.02 6.31 -4.08
C VAL A 27 6.54 6.14 -5.50
N LYS A 28 5.62 6.10 -6.48
CA LYS A 28 5.97 5.94 -7.90
C LYS A 28 6.87 7.08 -8.39
N ASP A 29 6.57 8.32 -8.01
CA ASP A 29 7.34 9.50 -8.42
C ASP A 29 8.73 9.54 -7.78
N ARG A 30 8.84 9.18 -6.49
CA ARG A 30 10.08 9.22 -5.71
C ARG A 30 11.04 8.08 -6.05
N PHE A 31 10.52 6.86 -6.11
CA PHE A 31 11.34 5.65 -6.22
C PHE A 31 11.42 5.10 -7.65
N LYS A 32 10.50 5.49 -8.55
CA LYS A 32 10.48 5.10 -9.96
C LYS A 32 10.75 3.60 -10.12
N ASP A 33 11.78 3.24 -10.89
CA ASP A 33 12.13 1.85 -11.21
C ASP A 33 12.80 1.08 -10.05
N ALA A 34 13.03 1.73 -8.90
CA ALA A 34 13.60 1.08 -7.73
C ALA A 34 12.58 0.24 -6.93
N VAL A 35 11.28 0.43 -7.17
CA VAL A 35 10.19 -0.27 -6.47
C VAL A 35 9.14 -0.71 -7.50
N ASP A 36 8.74 -1.98 -7.43
CA ASP A 36 7.54 -2.46 -8.11
C ASP A 36 6.33 -2.33 -7.17
N LEU A 37 5.30 -1.62 -7.61
CA LEU A 37 4.12 -1.31 -6.79
C LEU A 37 2.90 -1.97 -7.39
N ASN A 38 2.31 -2.87 -6.61
CA ASN A 38 1.10 -3.59 -6.98
C ASN A 38 -0.01 -3.32 -5.96
N VAL A 39 -1.24 -3.11 -6.45
CA VAL A 39 -2.43 -2.90 -5.61
C VAL A 39 -3.37 -4.07 -5.78
N TYR A 40 -3.66 -4.78 -4.69
CA TYR A 40 -4.50 -5.96 -4.70
C TYR A 40 -5.88 -5.69 -4.07
N ASP A 41 -6.93 -6.24 -4.66
CA ASP A 41 -8.26 -6.26 -4.06
C ASP A 41 -8.34 -7.45 -3.07
N PRO A 42 -8.61 -7.22 -1.77
CA PRO A 42 -8.69 -8.30 -0.78
C PRO A 42 -9.83 -9.30 -1.02
N ARG A 43 -10.77 -8.99 -1.92
CA ARG A 43 -11.85 -9.89 -2.34
C ARG A 43 -11.44 -10.81 -3.48
N SER A 44 -10.26 -10.61 -4.05
CA SER A 44 -9.74 -11.48 -5.10
C SER A 44 -9.34 -12.84 -4.49
N PRO A 45 -9.84 -13.96 -5.04
CA PRO A 45 -9.51 -15.29 -4.53
C PRO A 45 -8.02 -15.63 -4.68
N PHE A 46 -7.31 -14.98 -5.59
CA PHE A 46 -5.86 -15.15 -5.76
C PHE A 46 -5.05 -14.64 -4.58
N TRP A 47 -5.58 -13.69 -3.82
CA TRP A 47 -4.86 -12.99 -2.74
C TRP A 47 -5.44 -13.30 -1.35
N ILE A 48 -6.34 -14.28 -1.25
CA ILE A 48 -6.99 -14.66 0.01
C ILE A 48 -5.98 -15.13 1.06
N TRP A 49 -4.91 -15.81 0.62
CA TRP A 49 -3.84 -16.28 1.51
C TRP A 49 -3.08 -15.12 2.15
N ASP A 50 -2.80 -14.05 1.40
CA ASP A 50 -2.14 -12.86 1.94
C ASP A 50 -3.06 -12.07 2.89
N VAL A 51 -4.36 -12.01 2.59
CA VAL A 51 -5.35 -11.42 3.49
C VAL A 51 -5.35 -12.10 4.86
N ILE A 52 -5.29 -13.45 4.87
CA ILE A 52 -5.19 -14.24 6.11
C ILE A 52 -3.81 -14.07 6.75
N ARG A 53 -2.73 -14.24 5.99
CA ARG A 53 -1.34 -14.19 6.48
C ARG A 53 -1.01 -12.88 7.18
N PHE A 54 -1.47 -11.77 6.64
CA PHE A 54 -1.20 -10.44 7.19
C PHE A 54 -2.34 -9.90 8.08
N SER A 55 -3.38 -10.69 8.30
CA SER A 55 -4.59 -10.30 9.04
C SER A 55 -5.11 -8.93 8.59
N VAL A 56 -5.33 -8.80 7.28
CA VAL A 56 -5.85 -7.58 6.65
C VAL A 56 -7.34 -7.46 6.99
N LYS A 57 -7.73 -6.38 7.67
CA LYS A 57 -9.13 -6.12 8.00
C LYS A 57 -9.83 -5.43 6.83
N GLY A 58 -11.09 -5.78 6.60
CA GLY A 58 -11.91 -5.14 5.57
C GLY A 58 -11.99 -3.63 5.78
N GLY A 59 -11.64 -2.86 4.75
CA GLY A 59 -11.69 -1.39 4.76
C GLY A 59 -10.39 -0.68 5.16
N GLU A 60 -9.37 -1.41 5.62
CA GLU A 60 -8.04 -0.85 5.92
C GLU A 60 -7.00 -1.33 4.90
N PRO A 61 -6.23 -0.43 4.27
CA PRO A 61 -5.13 -0.83 3.41
C PRO A 61 -4.00 -1.46 4.24
N ALA A 62 -3.28 -2.40 3.64
CA ALA A 62 -2.07 -2.98 4.22
C ALA A 62 -0.91 -2.76 3.24
N TRP A 63 0.24 -2.35 3.77
CA TRP A 63 1.44 -2.09 3.00
C TRP A 63 2.43 -3.21 3.26
N ILE A 64 2.71 -3.98 2.22
CA ILE A 64 3.56 -5.16 2.28
C ILE A 64 4.74 -4.93 1.33
N VAL A 65 5.96 -5.18 1.79
CA VAL A 65 7.18 -5.04 0.99
C VAL A 65 7.97 -6.33 1.11
N GLU A 66 8.28 -6.97 -0.03
CA GLU A 66 9.04 -8.24 -0.09
C GLU A 66 8.46 -9.34 0.83
N GLY A 67 7.13 -9.38 1.01
CA GLY A 67 6.45 -10.37 1.84
C GLY A 67 6.42 -10.06 3.34
N GLU A 68 6.92 -8.89 3.76
CA GLU A 68 6.82 -8.38 5.13
C GLU A 68 5.76 -7.29 5.22
N LEU A 69 4.88 -7.38 6.22
CA LEU A 69 3.92 -6.33 6.52
C LEU A 69 4.63 -5.15 7.19
N LEU A 70 4.66 -3.99 6.52
CA LEU A 70 5.23 -2.76 7.07
C LEU A 70 4.22 -1.93 7.83
N PHE A 71 3.02 -1.74 7.26
CA PHE A 71 1.99 -0.88 7.85
C PHE A 71 0.60 -1.47 7.69
N LYS A 72 -0.23 -1.28 8.71
CA LYS A 72 -1.69 -1.43 8.63
C LYS A 72 -2.32 -0.04 8.66
N GLY A 73 -3.26 0.22 7.76
CA GLY A 73 -3.86 1.53 7.57
C GLY A 73 -3.06 2.43 6.64
N VAL A 74 -3.34 3.73 6.70
CA VAL A 74 -2.70 4.75 5.88
C VAL A 74 -1.56 5.39 6.67
N PRO A 75 -0.28 5.09 6.38
CA PRO A 75 0.85 5.70 7.08
C PRO A 75 1.03 7.18 6.67
N SER A 76 1.87 7.90 7.42
CA SER A 76 2.38 9.19 6.94
C SER A 76 3.31 8.99 5.74
N TRP A 77 3.51 10.03 4.94
CA TRP A 77 4.48 9.96 3.84
C TRP A 77 5.90 9.74 4.36
N GLU A 78 6.28 10.43 5.44
CA GLU A 78 7.64 10.37 6.00
C GLU A 78 7.98 8.96 6.51
N ASP A 79 7.03 8.31 7.19
CA ASP A 79 7.21 6.93 7.67
C ASP A 79 7.32 5.94 6.51
N LEU A 80 6.46 6.10 5.50
CA LEU A 80 6.46 5.24 4.32
C LEU A 80 7.75 5.40 3.50
N GLU A 81 8.17 6.65 3.26
CA GLU A 81 9.39 6.97 2.53
C GLU A 81 10.62 6.38 3.23
N LYS A 82 10.75 6.61 4.53
CA LYS A 82 11.87 6.08 5.32
C LYS A 82 11.89 4.55 5.31
N ALA A 83 10.74 3.91 5.50
CA ALA A 83 10.66 2.46 5.51
C ALA A 83 11.07 1.86 4.15
N LEU A 84 10.66 2.47 3.04
CA LEU A 84 11.07 2.05 1.69
C LEU A 84 12.55 2.29 1.44
N GLU A 85 13.10 3.45 1.84
CA GLU A 85 14.54 3.72 1.73
C GLU A 85 15.37 2.70 2.50
N ASP A 86 14.96 2.33 3.71
CA ASP A 86 15.64 1.33 4.53
C ASP A 86 15.58 -0.06 3.87
N GLN A 87 14.45 -0.44 3.28
CA GLN A 87 14.32 -1.71 2.54
C GLN A 87 15.19 -1.72 1.28
N ILE A 88 15.23 -0.62 0.52
CA ILE A 88 16.09 -0.50 -0.67
C ILE A 88 17.58 -0.59 -0.28
N LYS A 89 17.98 0.08 0.81
CA LYS A 89 19.36 0.02 1.34
C LYS A 89 19.72 -1.39 1.77
N LYS A 90 18.85 -2.08 2.51
CA LYS A 90 19.03 -3.50 2.89
C LYS A 90 19.26 -4.35 1.65
N ARG A 91 18.42 -4.22 0.61
CA ARG A 91 18.56 -5.00 -0.63
C ARG A 91 19.90 -4.78 -1.34
N LYS A 92 20.37 -3.52 -1.41
CA LYS A 92 21.67 -3.18 -2.00
C LYS A 92 22.88 -3.68 -1.18
N GLY A 93 22.73 -3.79 0.15
CA GLY A 93 23.79 -4.26 1.04
C GLY A 93 23.91 -5.79 1.16
N VAL A 94 22.92 -6.55 0.69
CA VAL A 94 22.89 -8.03 0.72
C VAL A 94 23.60 -8.65 -0.49
N ILE A 95 23.89 -7.87 -1.55
CA ILE A 95 24.72 -8.32 -2.66
C ILE A 95 26.20 -8.14 -2.26
N LYS A 96 26.76 -9.14 -1.59
CA LYS A 96 28.21 -9.33 -1.45
C LYS A 96 28.64 -10.56 -2.22
#